data_AF-A0A0U5HA82-F1
#
_entry.id   AF-A0A0U5HA82-F1
#
_cell.length_a   1.000
_cell.length_b   1.000
_cell.length_c   1.000
_cell.angle_alpha   90.00
_cell.angle_beta   90.00
_cell.angle_gamma   90.00
#
_symmetry.space_group_name_H-M   'P 1'
#
loop_
_entity.id
_entity.type
_entity.pdbx_description
1 polymer ?
#
loop_
_entity_poly.entity_id
_entity_poly.type
_entity_poly.pdbx_seq_one_letter_code
_entity_poly.pdbx_strand_id
1 'polypeptide(L)' 'MAKDAEIHDRVSRVEEIIEQLDADECDLDEGTALHEEGEELLAEVREILDEGSGEVVELE' A
#
# COMPACT_ATOMS: atom_id res chain seq x y z
N MET A 1 -4.83 -2.05 15.84
CA MET A 1 -4.70 -3.50 15.56
C MET A 1 -5.26 -3.89 14.19
N ALA A 2 -6.55 -3.70 13.90
CA ALA A 2 -7.11 -4.06 12.59
C ALA A 2 -6.56 -3.19 11.43
N LYS A 3 -6.51 -1.87 11.63
CA LYS A 3 -5.88 -0.92 10.68
C LYS A 3 -4.39 -1.19 10.45
N ASP A 4 -3.67 -1.65 11.48
CA ASP A 4 -2.24 -1.94 11.36
C ASP A 4 -1.98 -3.17 10.49
N ALA A 5 -2.81 -4.22 10.65
CA ALA A 5 -2.77 -5.40 9.78
C ALA A 5 -3.16 -5.04 8.34
N GLU A 6 -4.18 -4.18 8.20
CA GLU A 6 -4.66 -3.70 6.91
C GLU A 6 -3.62 -2.88 6.13
N ILE A 7 -2.88 -2.00 6.82
CA ILE A 7 -1.75 -1.26 6.26
C ILE A 7 -0.62 -2.21 5.89
N HIS A 8 -0.27 -3.14 6.78
CA HIS A 8 0.80 -4.11 6.55
C HIS A 8 0.54 -4.94 5.29
N ASP A 9 -0.67 -5.49 5.13
CA ASP A 9 -1.01 -6.32 3.97
C ASP A 9 -0.88 -5.55 2.65
N ARG A 10 -1.32 -4.28 2.63
CA ARG A 10 -1.18 -3.41 1.44
C ARG A 10 0.26 -3.07 1.13
N VAL A 11 1.07 -2.76 2.16
CA VAL A 11 2.49 -2.48 1.98
C VAL A 11 3.23 -3.72 1.48
N SER A 12 2.94 -4.90 2.04
CA SER A 12 3.52 -6.17 1.56
C SER A 12 3.18 -6.42 0.09
N ARG A 13 1.95 -6.13 -0.33
CA ARG A 13 1.57 -6.25 -1.75
C ARG A 13 2.34 -5.28 -2.64
N VAL A 14 2.55 -4.04 -2.20
CA VAL A 14 3.37 -3.06 -2.94
C VAL A 14 4.81 -3.53 -3.07
N GLU A 15 5.38 -4.15 -2.03
CA GLU A 15 6.73 -4.74 -2.09
C GLU A 15 6.83 -5.88 -3.13
N GLU A 16 5.84 -6.78 -3.16
CA GLU A 16 5.76 -7.84 -4.19
C GLU A 16 5.66 -7.29 -5.61
N ILE A 17 4.93 -6.19 -5.80
CA ILE A 17 4.82 -5.50 -7.09
C ILE A 17 6.18 -4.95 -7.51
N ILE A 18 6.89 -4.28 -6.60
CA ILE A 18 8.23 -3.73 -6.87
C ILE A 18 9.20 -4.85 -7.25
N GLU A 19 9.20 -5.96 -6.52
CA GLU A 19 10.06 -7.11 -6.81
C GLU A 19 9.80 -7.69 -8.21
N GLN A 20 8.53 -7.82 -8.62
CA GLN A 20 8.17 -8.31 -9.97
C GLN A 20 8.61 -7.35 -11.07
N LEU A 21 8.43 -6.04 -10.87
CA LEU A 21 8.85 -5.01 -11.82
C LEU A 21 10.38 -4.95 -11.94
N ASP A 22 11.11 -5.03 -10.82
CA ASP A 22 12.57 -5.01 -10.79
C ASP A 22 13.20 -6.28 -11.40
N ALA A 23 12.49 -7.41 -11.32
CA ALA A 23 12.92 -8.67 -11.92
C ALA A 23 12.71 -8.71 -13.45
N ASP A 24 12.03 -7.71 -14.04
CA ASP A 24 11.65 -7.67 -15.47
C ASP A 24 10.85 -8.93 -15.87
N GLU A 25 10.05 -9.46 -14.93
CA GLU A 25 9.28 -10.70 -15.08
C GLU A 25 7.88 -10.47 -15.69
N CYS A 26 7.57 -9.24 -16.07
CA CYS A 26 6.30 -8.82 -16.65
C CYS A 26 6.50 -8.12 -17.99
N ASP A 27 5.52 -8.21 -18.88
CA ASP A 27 5.50 -7.38 -20.09
C ASP A 27 5.04 -5.93 -19.79
N LEU A 28 4.99 -5.08 -20.82
CA LEU A 28 4.63 -3.67 -20.65
C LEU A 28 3.19 -3.48 -20.15
N ASP A 29 2.25 -4.31 -20.62
CA ASP A 29 0.84 -4.19 -20.26
C ASP A 29 0.66 -4.67 -18.80
N GLU A 30 1.28 -5.79 -18.46
CA GLU A 30 1.34 -6.33 -17.08
C GLU A 30 2.03 -5.34 -16.13
N GLY A 31 3.17 -4.79 -16.52
CA GLY A 31 3.91 -3.80 -15.72
C GLY A 31 3.13 -2.50 -15.51
N THR A 32 2.35 -2.07 -16.51
CA THR A 32 1.47 -0.90 -16.38
C THR A 32 0.36 -1.18 -15.37
N ALA A 33 -0.28 -2.36 -15.44
CA ALA A 33 -1.32 -2.74 -14.49
C ALA A 33 -0.78 -2.87 -13.06
N LEU A 34 0.41 -3.48 -12.89
CA LEU A 34 1.08 -3.59 -11.59
C LEU A 34 1.43 -2.22 -11.01
N HIS A 35 1.90 -1.29 -11.84
CA HIS A 35 2.17 0.09 -11.42
C HIS A 35 0.90 0.82 -10.98
N GLU A 36 -0.21 0.68 -11.72
CA GLU A 36 -1.51 1.26 -11.35
C GLU A 36 -2.03 0.68 -10.02
N GLU A 37 -1.94 -0.64 -9.83
CA GLU A 37 -2.29 -1.31 -8.57
C GLU A 37 -1.45 -0.78 -7.40
N GLY A 38 -0.13 -0.64 -7.59
CA GLY A 38 0.77 -0.11 -6.56
C GLY A 38 0.43 1.31 -6.14
N GLU A 39 0.10 2.19 -7.10
CA GLU A 39 -0.30 3.57 -6.82
C GLU A 39 -1.62 3.64 -6.06
N GLU A 40 -2.61 2.79 -6.39
CA GLU A 40 -3.88 2.70 -5.67
C GLU A 40 -3.67 2.25 -4.21
N LEU A 41 -2.90 1.18 -4.00
CA LEU A 41 -2.57 0.68 -2.67
C LEU A 41 -1.85 1.73 -1.81
N LEU A 42 -0.91 2.48 -2.40
CA LEU A 42 -0.21 3.56 -1.70
C LEU A 42 -1.14 4.73 -1.35
N ALA A 43 -2.11 5.04 -2.22
CA ALA A 43 -3.12 6.05 -1.92
C ALA A 43 -4.01 5.63 -0.75
N GLU A 44 -4.46 4.38 -0.71
CA GLU A 44 -5.25 3.84 0.40
C GLU A 44 -4.48 3.82 1.71
N VAL A 45 -3.21 3.39 1.70
CA VAL A 45 -2.34 3.42 2.89
C VAL A 45 -2.21 4.85 3.42
N ARG A 46 -2.03 5.83 2.53
CA ARG A 46 -1.97 7.25 2.91
C ARG A 46 -3.28 7.72 3.51
N GLU A 47 -4.43 7.35 2.95
CA GLU A 47 -5.75 7.70 3.50
C GLU A 47 -5.92 7.16 4.92
N ILE A 48 -5.59 5.88 5.16
CA ILE A 48 -5.70 5.25 6.49
C ILE A 48 -4.75 5.91 7.50
N LEU A 49 -3.54 6.28 7.07
CA LEU A 49 -2.56 6.97 7.92
C LEU A 49 -2.97 8.42 8.20
N ASP A 50 -3.53 9.12 7.22
CA ASP A 50 -4.01 10.50 7.34
C ASP A 50 -5.26 10.59 8.21
N GLU A 51 -6.14 9.57 8.20
CA GLU A 51 -7.20 9.39 9.22
C GLU A 51 -6.61 9.38 10.65
N GLY A 52 -5.37 8.91 10.81
CA GLY A 52 -4.62 8.89 12.07
C GLY A 52 -4.06 10.24 12.52
N SER A 53 -4.14 11.29 11.70
CA SER A 53 -3.85 12.67 12.13
C SER A 53 -4.97 13.27 13.01
N GLY A 54 -6.09 12.55 13.15
CA GLY A 54 -7.24 12.90 13.97
C GLY A 54 -7.18 12.35 15.40
N GLU A 55 -6.97 13.28 16.35
CA GLU A 55 -7.23 13.22 17.79
C GLU A 55 -6.32 12.36 18.69
N VAL A 56 -5.50 13.05 19.49
CA VAL A 56 -4.89 12.50 20.72
C VAL A 56 -6.00 12.40 21.78
N VAL A 57 -6.44 11.19 22.09
CA VAL A 57 -7.35 10.93 23.22
C VAL A 57 -6.56 10.55 24.46
N GLU A 58 -6.72 11.33 25.54
CA GLU A 58 -6.28 10.91 26.88
C GLU A 58 -7.17 9.76 27.36
N LEU A 59 -6.54 8.66 27.77
CA LEU A 59 -7.22 7.53 28.40
C LEU A 59 -7.31 7.80 29.91
N GLU A 60 -8.55 7.89 30.44
CA GLU A 60 -8.84 7.94 31.89
C GLU A 60 -8.60 6.59 32.59
#